data_AF-M3CRJ6-F1
#
_entry.id   AF-M3CRJ6-F1
#
_cell.length_a   1.000
_cell.length_b   1.000
_cell.length_c   1.000
_cell.angle_alpha   90.00
_cell.angle_beta   90.00
_cell.angle_gamma   90.00
#
_symmetry.space_group_name_H-M   'P 1'
#
loop_
_entity.id
_entity.type
_entity.pdbx_description
1 polymer ?
#
loop_
_entity_poly.entity_id
_entity_poly.type
_entity_poly.pdbx_seq_one_letter_code
_entity_poly.pdbx_strand_id
1 'polypeptide(L)'
;AAAFAALRGAVVRRLAAEPALAAAAAPPPYPEVFRPWLALVPRVGFALEHLLAAEDLFGIDRPAVVRAALEEVAAAPPAGVWGDTHRLAPWRALPPETPREEPGLSGDHDCVLCTSAVPGLTDLAARGPAARYVWDLARREDSRWVVPHGASGRPGSPHHRDQQPLWLAGDLAPVVTDWAQLTKETDV
;
A
#
# COMPACT_ATOMS: atom_id res chain seq x y z
N ALA A 1 4.98 -1.41 14.37
CA ALA A 1 4.74 -1.24 12.92
C ALA A 1 5.60 -0.12 12.34
N ALA A 2 5.45 1.16 12.73
CA ALA A 2 6.25 2.27 12.19
C ALA A 2 7.77 2.05 12.27
N ALA A 3 8.29 1.67 13.44
CA ALA A 3 9.72 1.37 13.60
C ALA A 3 10.22 0.22 12.71
N PHE A 4 9.40 -0.82 12.51
CA PHE A 4 9.71 -1.92 11.60
C PHE A 4 9.74 -1.46 10.14
N ALA A 5 8.74 -0.68 9.71
CA ALA A 5 8.71 -0.13 8.35
C ALA A 5 9.91 0.78 8.08
N ALA A 6 10.29 1.62 9.05
CA ALA A 6 11.47 2.49 8.96
C ALA A 6 12.76 1.68 8.84
N LEU A 7 12.96 0.67 9.70
CA LEU A 7 14.09 -0.25 9.62
C LEU A 7 14.14 -0.96 8.28
N ARG A 8 13.02 -1.55 7.84
CA ARG A 8 12.92 -2.24 6.54
C ARG A 8 13.30 -1.30 5.41
N GLY A 9 12.76 -0.08 5.39
CA GLY A 9 13.10 0.92 4.38
C GLY A 9 14.58 1.29 4.38
N ALA A 10 15.20 1.44 5.55
CA ALA A 10 16.63 1.72 5.69
C ALA A 10 17.49 0.55 5.17
N VAL A 11 17.14 -0.70 5.50
CA VAL A 11 17.82 -1.90 4.97
C VAL A 11 17.74 -1.93 3.44
N VAL A 12 16.55 -1.70 2.87
CA VAL A 12 16.35 -1.69 1.41
C VAL A 12 17.21 -0.65 0.73
N ARG A 13 17.22 0.59 1.25
CA ARG A 13 18.05 1.67 0.68
C ARG A 13 19.54 1.33 0.74
N ARG A 14 20.00 0.75 1.85
CA ARG A 14 21.41 0.36 2.02
C ARG A 14 21.81 -0.79 1.11
N LEU A 15 21.01 -1.85 1.03
CA LEU A 15 21.23 -2.94 0.08
C LEU A 15 21.27 -2.41 -1.36
N ALA A 16 20.31 -1.57 -1.76
CA ALA A 16 20.29 -0.99 -3.10
C ALA A 16 21.49 -0.07 -3.42
N ALA A 17 22.20 0.42 -2.39
CA ALA A 17 23.40 1.24 -2.52
C ALA A 17 24.70 0.42 -2.51
N GLU A 18 24.64 -0.90 -2.30
CA GLU A 18 25.81 -1.77 -2.30
C GLU A 18 26.50 -1.75 -3.68
N PRO A 19 27.84 -1.62 -3.74
CA PRO A 19 28.57 -1.59 -5.01
C PRO A 19 28.30 -2.80 -5.91
N ALA A 20 28.08 -3.98 -5.32
CA ALA A 20 27.76 -5.19 -6.05
C ALA A 20 26.43 -5.10 -6.84
N LEU A 21 25.50 -4.21 -6.45
CA LEU A 21 24.24 -3.97 -7.15
C LEU A 21 24.27 -2.75 -8.06
N ALA A 22 25.38 -2.02 -8.15
CA ALA A 22 25.48 -0.79 -8.92
C ALA A 22 25.12 -0.97 -10.42
N ALA A 23 25.49 -2.10 -11.02
CA ALA A 23 25.14 -2.41 -12.40
C ALA A 23 23.62 -2.54 -12.62
N ALA A 24 22.88 -3.04 -11.62
CA ALA A 24 21.43 -3.17 -11.66
C ALA A 24 20.70 -1.84 -11.45
N ALA A 25 21.39 -0.80 -10.95
CA ALA A 25 20.85 0.55 -10.82
C ALA A 25 20.91 1.35 -12.13
N ALA A 26 21.67 0.88 -13.13
CA ALA A 26 21.78 1.55 -14.42
C ALA A 26 20.41 1.57 -15.14
N PRO A 27 19.96 2.72 -15.65
CA PRO A 27 18.71 2.80 -16.39
C PRO A 27 18.72 1.84 -17.60
N PRO A 28 17.73 0.94 -17.72
CA PRO A 28 17.72 -0.02 -18.80
C PRO A 28 17.33 0.68 -20.12
N PRO A 29 17.68 0.11 -21.29
CA PRO A 29 17.42 0.70 -22.60
C PRO A 29 15.96 0.55 -23.05
N TYR A 30 15.01 0.75 -22.13
CA TYR A 30 13.58 0.65 -22.36
C TYR A 30 12.89 2.01 -22.22
N PRO A 31 11.72 2.21 -22.86
CA PRO A 31 10.93 3.42 -22.70
C PRO A 31 10.67 3.79 -21.24
N GLU A 32 10.60 5.10 -20.97
CA GLU A 32 10.43 5.65 -19.62
C GLU A 32 9.20 5.11 -18.88
N VAL A 33 8.14 4.77 -19.62
CA VAL A 33 6.93 4.17 -19.05
C VAL A 33 7.23 2.89 -18.25
N PHE A 34 8.31 2.16 -18.53
CA PHE A 34 8.66 0.95 -17.78
C PHE A 34 9.53 1.21 -16.54
N ARG A 35 10.04 2.42 -16.34
CA ARG A 35 10.95 2.74 -15.21
C ARG A 35 10.38 2.36 -13.85
N PRO A 36 9.09 2.61 -13.51
CA PRO A 36 8.54 2.21 -12.22
C PRO A 36 8.62 0.70 -11.96
N TRP A 37 8.55 -0.12 -13.01
CA TRP A 37 8.67 -1.58 -12.92
C TRP A 37 10.12 -2.05 -12.92
N LEU A 38 11.09 -1.24 -13.35
CA LEU A 38 12.49 -1.66 -13.48
C LEU A 38 13.41 -0.99 -12.45
N ALA A 39 12.88 -0.08 -11.63
CA ALA A 39 13.63 0.60 -10.58
C ALA A 39 14.17 -0.40 -9.54
N LEU A 40 15.47 -0.31 -9.24
CA LEU A 40 16.17 -1.23 -8.34
C LEU A 40 15.59 -1.20 -6.91
N VAL A 41 15.37 -0.03 -6.33
CA VAL A 41 14.93 0.12 -4.92
C VAL A 41 13.63 -0.65 -4.65
N PRO A 42 12.54 -0.46 -5.43
CA PRO A 42 11.33 -1.28 -5.27
C PRO A 42 11.58 -2.79 -5.43
N ARG A 43 12.46 -3.20 -6.35
CA ARG A 43 12.77 -4.62 -6.58
C ARG A 43 13.50 -5.24 -5.39
N VAL A 44 14.47 -4.54 -4.81
CA VAL A 44 15.11 -4.93 -3.56
C VAL A 44 14.08 -4.96 -2.43
N GLY A 45 13.20 -3.95 -2.36
CA GLY A 45 12.14 -3.85 -1.35
C GLY A 45 11.22 -5.04 -1.30
N PHE A 46 10.65 -5.45 -2.44
CA PHE A 46 9.74 -6.60 -2.52
C PHE A 46 10.44 -7.97 -2.48
N ALA A 47 11.75 -8.02 -2.74
CA ALA A 47 12.53 -9.25 -2.66
C ALA A 47 13.31 -9.40 -1.34
N LEU A 48 13.15 -8.47 -0.39
CA LEU A 48 14.06 -8.32 0.74
C LEU A 48 14.26 -9.60 1.55
N GLU A 49 13.18 -10.32 1.85
CA GLU A 49 13.26 -11.59 2.60
C GLU A 49 14.18 -12.59 1.91
N HIS A 50 14.03 -12.76 0.59
CA HIS A 50 14.85 -13.67 -0.21
C HIS A 50 16.31 -13.21 -0.27
N LEU A 51 16.55 -11.90 -0.38
CA LEU A 51 17.91 -11.34 -0.39
C LEU A 51 18.60 -11.53 0.96
N LEU A 52 17.88 -11.38 2.07
CA LEU A 52 18.41 -11.60 3.41
C LEU A 52 18.65 -13.09 3.69
N ALA A 53 17.81 -13.98 3.17
CA ALA A 53 17.89 -15.42 3.39
C ALA A 53 18.83 -16.17 2.42
N ALA A 54 19.29 -15.54 1.33
CA ALA A 54 20.16 -16.17 0.34
C ALA A 54 21.44 -16.78 0.96
N GLU A 55 21.98 -17.86 0.41
CA GLU A 55 23.25 -18.41 0.93
C GLU A 55 24.41 -17.42 0.71
N ASP A 56 24.50 -16.88 -0.51
CA ASP A 56 25.39 -15.78 -0.89
C ASP A 56 24.60 -14.65 -1.56
N LEU A 57 25.07 -13.42 -1.38
CA LEU A 57 24.53 -12.23 -2.05
C LEU A 57 25.69 -11.39 -2.57
N PHE A 58 26.47 -11.94 -3.50
CA PHE A 58 27.58 -11.26 -4.15
C PHE A 58 28.65 -10.74 -3.16
N GLY A 59 28.86 -11.47 -2.06
CA GLY A 59 29.77 -11.05 -0.98
C GLY A 59 29.30 -9.88 -0.11
N ILE A 60 28.03 -9.44 -0.22
CA ILE A 60 27.47 -8.40 0.66
C ILE A 60 27.34 -8.94 2.09
N ASP A 61 27.90 -8.21 3.06
CA ASP A 61 27.71 -8.45 4.50
C ASP A 61 26.32 -7.97 4.95
N ARG A 62 25.31 -8.82 4.75
CA ARG A 62 23.92 -8.56 5.09
C ARG A 62 23.72 -8.24 6.59
N PRO A 63 24.32 -8.98 7.55
CA PRO A 63 24.29 -8.59 8.96
C PRO A 63 24.82 -7.18 9.24
N ALA A 64 25.93 -6.77 8.61
CA ALA A 64 26.45 -5.41 8.76
C ALA A 64 25.50 -4.35 8.19
N VAL A 65 24.89 -4.61 7.03
CA VAL A 65 23.88 -3.73 6.44
C VAL A 65 22.67 -3.55 7.37
N VAL A 66 22.15 -4.64 7.94
CA VAL A 66 21.02 -4.59 8.87
C VAL A 66 21.39 -3.85 10.16
N ARG A 67 22.59 -4.08 10.70
CA ARG A 67 23.09 -3.37 11.89
C ARG A 67 23.17 -1.86 11.64
N ALA A 68 23.78 -1.44 10.53
CA ALA A 68 23.90 -0.03 10.21
C ALA A 68 22.54 0.64 9.96
N ALA A 69 21.59 -0.08 9.35
CA ALA A 69 20.20 0.39 9.21
C ALA A 69 19.51 0.55 10.56
N LEU A 70 19.74 -0.38 11.49
CA LEU A 70 19.20 -0.31 12.84
C LEU A 70 19.76 0.88 13.63
N GLU A 71 21.06 1.13 13.55
CA GLU A 71 21.71 2.28 14.18
C GLU A 71 21.18 3.62 13.63
N GLU A 72 21.01 3.73 12.31
CA GLU A 72 20.39 4.89 11.66
C GLU A 72 18.98 5.16 12.20
N VAL A 73 18.13 4.14 12.24
CA VAL A 73 16.74 4.29 12.71
C VAL A 73 16.67 4.52 14.22
N ALA A 74 17.58 3.94 15.01
CA ALA A 74 17.63 4.16 16.45
C ALA A 74 18.07 5.59 16.80
N ALA A 75 18.91 6.22 15.97
CA ALA A 75 19.32 7.61 16.17
C ALA A 75 18.19 8.62 15.90
N ALA A 76 17.22 8.26 15.05
CA ALA A 76 16.06 9.07 14.71
C ALA A 76 14.80 8.20 14.52
N PRO A 77 14.22 7.66 15.61
CA PRO A 77 13.09 6.75 15.51
C PRO A 77 11.82 7.49 15.03
N PRO A 78 10.89 6.81 14.35
CA PRO A 78 9.59 7.40 14.01
C PRO A 78 8.86 7.87 15.27
N ALA A 79 8.37 9.11 15.25
CA ALA A 79 7.70 9.74 16.40
C ALA A 79 6.25 9.25 16.62
N GLY A 80 5.65 8.64 15.60
CA GLY A 80 4.22 8.33 15.54
C GLY A 80 3.90 6.86 15.27
N VAL A 81 2.61 6.59 15.07
CA VAL A 81 2.10 5.28 14.68
C VAL A 81 2.21 5.08 13.17
N TRP A 82 2.04 3.84 12.71
CA TRP A 82 2.22 3.52 11.29
C TRP A 82 1.30 4.32 10.37
N GLY A 83 0.03 4.50 10.76
CA GLY A 83 -0.94 5.28 9.98
C GLY A 83 -0.61 6.77 9.84
N ASP A 84 0.35 7.31 10.60
CA ASP A 84 0.77 8.71 10.47
C ASP A 84 1.53 8.94 9.15
N THR A 85 2.31 7.96 8.71
CA THR A 85 3.04 8.00 7.41
C THR A 85 2.44 7.06 6.37
N HIS A 86 1.87 5.93 6.79
CA HIS A 86 1.21 4.97 5.91
C HIS A 86 -0.21 5.40 5.59
N ARG A 87 -0.32 6.28 4.61
CA ARG A 87 -1.60 6.88 4.21
C ARG A 87 -2.01 6.43 2.84
N LEU A 88 -3.32 6.39 2.62
CA LEU A 88 -3.90 6.12 1.31
C LEU A 88 -3.40 7.15 0.29
N ALA A 89 -2.84 6.69 -0.82
CA ALA A 89 -2.47 7.52 -1.96
C ALA A 89 -3.33 7.14 -3.16
N PRO A 90 -4.54 7.71 -3.29
CA PRO A 90 -5.42 7.39 -4.40
C PRO A 90 -4.82 7.94 -5.70
N TRP A 91 -4.86 7.14 -6.76
CA TRP A 91 -4.53 7.63 -8.09
C TRP A 91 -5.58 8.66 -8.52
N ARG A 92 -5.12 9.78 -9.08
CA ARG A 92 -5.98 10.87 -9.57
C ARG A 92 -5.46 11.31 -10.93
N ALA A 93 -6.37 11.50 -11.89
CA ALA A 93 -6.02 12.05 -13.20
C ALA A 93 -5.70 13.54 -13.13
N LEU A 94 -6.35 14.26 -12.20
CA LEU A 94 -6.20 15.70 -11.99
C LEU A 94 -5.93 16.00 -10.51
N PRO A 95 -5.23 17.11 -10.19
CA PRO A 95 -5.11 17.59 -8.82
C PRO A 95 -6.48 17.80 -8.17
N PRO A 96 -6.64 17.55 -6.86
CA PRO A 96 -7.90 17.81 -6.17
C PRO A 96 -8.16 19.32 -6.09
N GLU A 97 -9.40 19.73 -6.35
CA GLU A 97 -9.84 21.11 -6.17
C GLU A 97 -9.76 21.53 -4.69
N THR A 98 -10.06 20.60 -3.79
CA THR A 98 -9.94 20.77 -2.34
C THR A 98 -8.96 19.73 -1.79
N PRO A 99 -7.70 20.12 -1.52
CA PRO A 99 -6.73 19.23 -0.89
C PRO A 99 -7.26 18.75 0.45
N ARG A 100 -7.16 17.44 0.68
CA ARG A 100 -7.54 16.81 1.93
C ARG A 100 -6.45 15.83 2.32
N GLU A 101 -6.19 15.73 3.62
CA GLU A 101 -5.35 14.68 4.17
C GLU A 101 -6.04 13.32 3.99
N GLU A 102 -5.36 12.40 3.31
CA GLU A 102 -5.85 11.05 3.11
C GLU A 102 -5.68 10.21 4.39
N PRO A 103 -6.58 9.25 4.65
CA PRO A 103 -6.59 8.52 5.92
C PRO A 103 -5.34 7.66 6.08
N GLY A 104 -4.91 7.54 7.34
CA GLY A 104 -3.93 6.54 7.76
C GLY A 104 -4.49 5.12 7.60
N LEU A 105 -3.62 4.20 7.24
CA LEU A 105 -3.92 2.79 7.00
C LEU A 105 -3.13 1.92 7.97
N SER A 106 -3.71 0.77 8.28
CA SER A 106 -3.00 -0.36 8.88
C SER A 106 -2.74 -1.41 7.82
N GLY A 107 -1.83 -2.34 8.08
CA GLY A 107 -1.45 -3.38 7.13
C GLY A 107 -0.19 -3.03 6.34
N ASP A 108 0.13 -3.91 5.40
CA ASP A 108 1.30 -3.87 4.53
C ASP A 108 1.16 -4.94 3.44
N HIS A 109 2.03 -4.96 2.43
CA HIS A 109 1.99 -5.95 1.35
C HIS A 109 2.06 -7.41 1.81
N ASP A 110 2.72 -7.69 2.93
CA ASP A 110 2.85 -9.04 3.50
C ASP A 110 1.71 -9.41 4.49
N CYS A 111 0.76 -8.50 4.72
CA CYS A 111 -0.38 -8.72 5.60
C CYS A 111 -1.63 -9.12 4.81
N VAL A 112 -2.57 -9.83 5.47
CA VAL A 112 -3.91 -10.08 4.91
C VAL A 112 -4.60 -8.76 4.54
N LEU A 113 -4.50 -7.76 5.42
CA LEU A 113 -4.81 -6.37 5.08
C LEU A 113 -3.67 -5.81 4.21
N CYS A 114 -3.71 -6.14 2.92
CA CYS A 114 -2.63 -5.90 1.96
C CYS A 114 -2.57 -4.44 1.46
N THR A 115 -2.42 -3.46 2.36
CA THR A 115 -2.24 -2.05 2.00
C THR A 115 -0.77 -1.78 1.67
N SER A 116 -0.38 -1.94 0.40
CA SER A 116 1.03 -1.95 0.03
C SER A 116 1.60 -0.56 -0.15
N ALA A 117 2.63 -0.25 0.62
CA ALA A 117 3.59 0.81 0.36
C ALA A 117 4.70 0.33 -0.61
N VAL A 118 5.73 1.15 -0.82
CA VAL A 118 6.95 0.75 -1.57
C VAL A 118 8.15 0.87 -0.63
N PRO A 119 8.61 -0.25 -0.02
CA PRO A 119 9.70 -0.24 0.94
C PRO A 119 10.94 0.46 0.39
N GLY A 120 11.52 1.37 1.18
CA GLY A 120 12.72 2.14 0.79
C GLY A 120 12.44 3.37 -0.08
N LEU A 121 11.21 3.55 -0.58
CA LEU A 121 10.82 4.70 -1.41
C LEU A 121 9.75 5.58 -0.75
N THR A 122 8.65 5.00 -0.29
CA THR A 122 7.53 5.75 0.32
C THR A 122 6.71 4.85 1.23
N ASP A 123 6.17 5.45 2.29
CA ASP A 123 5.20 4.80 3.17
C ASP A 123 3.77 4.90 2.63
N LEU A 124 3.51 5.74 1.62
CA LEU A 124 2.18 5.90 1.06
C LEU A 124 1.69 4.62 0.38
N ALA A 125 0.44 4.25 0.64
CA ALA A 125 -0.18 3.06 0.07
C ALA A 125 -1.01 3.41 -1.17
N ALA A 126 -0.47 3.08 -2.34
CA ALA A 126 -1.18 3.20 -3.62
C ALA A 126 -1.93 1.92 -4.01
N ARG A 127 -1.73 0.82 -3.27
CA ARG A 127 -2.38 -0.47 -3.51
C ARG A 127 -3.04 -0.97 -2.23
N GLY A 128 -4.20 -1.59 -2.38
CA GLY A 128 -4.99 -2.14 -1.29
C GLY A 128 -6.17 -2.93 -1.81
N PRO A 129 -7.01 -3.49 -0.93
CA PRO A 129 -8.24 -4.18 -1.32
C PRO A 129 -9.16 -3.24 -2.12
N ALA A 130 -9.31 -3.52 -3.42
CA ALA A 130 -10.25 -2.81 -4.28
C ALA A 130 -11.70 -3.00 -3.81
N ALA A 131 -11.96 -4.10 -3.10
CA ALA A 131 -13.18 -4.36 -2.37
C ALA A 131 -12.94 -5.47 -1.34
N ARG A 132 -13.89 -5.64 -0.42
CA ARG A 132 -14.01 -6.82 0.46
C ARG A 132 -15.43 -7.34 0.36
N TYR A 133 -15.60 -8.66 0.35
CA TYR A 133 -16.91 -9.31 0.23
C TYR A 133 -16.99 -10.52 1.15
N VAL A 134 -18.17 -10.78 1.67
CA VAL A 134 -18.54 -12.02 2.36
C VAL A 134 -19.88 -12.46 1.82
N TRP A 135 -19.95 -13.67 1.27
CA TRP A 135 -21.17 -14.25 0.69
C TRP A 135 -21.72 -15.31 1.63
N ASP A 136 -22.95 -15.12 2.11
CA ASP A 136 -23.73 -16.21 2.70
C ASP A 136 -24.48 -16.92 1.57
N LEU A 137 -24.04 -18.14 1.25
CA LEU A 137 -24.58 -18.94 0.16
C LEU A 137 -25.94 -19.56 0.48
N ALA A 138 -26.30 -19.64 1.76
CA ALA A 138 -27.61 -20.14 2.19
C ALA A 138 -28.64 -19.01 2.27
N ARG A 139 -28.22 -17.80 2.64
CA ARG A 139 -29.06 -16.62 2.78
C ARG A 139 -28.39 -15.40 2.16
N ARG A 140 -28.70 -15.14 0.89
CA ARG A 140 -28.03 -14.10 0.09
C ARG A 140 -28.13 -12.72 0.73
N GLU A 141 -29.24 -12.42 1.39
CA GLU A 141 -29.52 -11.19 2.12
C GLU A 141 -28.55 -10.90 3.29
N ASP A 142 -27.87 -11.93 3.80
CA ASP A 142 -26.85 -11.80 4.85
C ASP A 142 -25.45 -11.50 4.28
N SER A 143 -25.31 -11.46 2.96
CA SER A 143 -24.05 -11.13 2.27
C SER A 143 -23.68 -9.65 2.44
N ARG A 144 -22.37 -9.36 2.46
CA ARG A 144 -21.86 -8.01 2.72
C ARG A 144 -20.67 -7.67 1.83
N TRP A 145 -20.46 -6.39 1.63
CA TRP A 145 -19.40 -5.86 0.77
C TRP A 145 -18.97 -4.45 1.15
N VAL A 146 -17.79 -4.02 0.67
CA VAL A 146 -17.34 -2.63 0.78
C VAL A 146 -16.27 -2.32 -0.27
N VAL A 147 -16.21 -1.06 -0.72
CA VAL A 147 -15.14 -0.50 -1.57
C VAL A 147 -14.38 0.63 -0.83
N PRO A 148 -13.12 0.95 -1.18
CA PRO A 148 -12.29 1.93 -0.45
C PRO A 148 -12.79 3.37 -0.46
N HIS A 149 -13.70 3.71 -1.38
CA HIS A 149 -14.23 5.04 -1.55
C HIS A 149 -15.76 5.02 -1.48
N GLY A 150 -16.41 4.85 -2.62
CA GLY A 150 -17.85 4.77 -2.77
C GLY A 150 -18.18 4.39 -4.21
N ALA A 151 -19.46 4.31 -4.55
CA ALA A 151 -19.90 3.88 -5.87
C ALA A 151 -19.63 4.91 -6.98
N SER A 152 -19.34 6.18 -6.64
CA SER A 152 -19.20 7.28 -7.60
C SER A 152 -17.76 7.81 -7.71
N GLY A 153 -17.26 7.90 -8.93
CA GLY A 153 -16.00 8.58 -9.23
C GLY A 153 -16.09 10.12 -9.24
N ARG A 154 -17.31 10.70 -9.12
CA ARG A 154 -17.53 12.15 -9.25
C ARG A 154 -17.31 12.88 -7.91
N PRO A 155 -16.37 13.83 -7.83
CA PRO A 155 -16.29 14.73 -6.68
C PRO A 155 -17.64 15.41 -6.42
N GLY A 156 -18.01 15.54 -5.15
CA GLY A 156 -19.28 16.14 -4.72
C GLY A 156 -20.49 15.20 -4.73
N SER A 157 -20.39 14.01 -5.32
CA SER A 157 -21.44 12.98 -5.16
C SER A 157 -21.50 12.49 -3.71
N PRO A 158 -22.70 12.25 -3.14
CA PRO A 158 -22.81 11.62 -1.83
C PRO A 158 -22.13 10.25 -1.79
N HIS A 159 -22.10 9.54 -2.92
CA HIS A 159 -21.47 8.22 -3.07
C HIS A 159 -20.00 8.28 -3.48
N HIS A 160 -19.33 9.43 -3.37
CA HIS A 160 -17.93 9.54 -3.73
C HIS A 160 -17.01 8.82 -2.72
N ARG A 161 -17.32 8.95 -1.43
CA ARG A 161 -16.49 8.45 -0.31
C ARG A 161 -17.31 7.93 0.88
N ASP A 162 -18.59 7.65 0.68
CA ASP A 162 -19.52 7.18 1.72
C ASP A 162 -19.16 5.82 2.32
N GLN A 163 -18.48 4.95 1.58
CA GLN A 163 -18.02 3.65 2.08
C GLN A 163 -16.63 3.69 2.74
N GLN A 164 -15.88 4.78 2.59
CA GLN A 164 -14.52 4.91 3.12
C GLN A 164 -14.46 4.67 4.65
N PRO A 165 -15.38 5.19 5.49
CA PRO A 165 -15.37 4.91 6.93
C PRO A 165 -15.51 3.40 7.24
N LEU A 166 -16.43 2.70 6.58
CA LEU A 166 -16.61 1.25 6.75
C LEU A 166 -15.35 0.50 6.30
N TRP A 167 -14.81 0.86 5.14
CA TRP A 167 -13.62 0.22 4.61
C TRP A 167 -12.39 0.41 5.52
N LEU A 168 -12.24 1.56 6.17
CA LEU A 168 -11.17 1.81 7.14
C LEU A 168 -11.34 1.00 8.43
N ALA A 169 -12.58 0.87 8.90
CA ALA A 169 -12.90 0.07 10.09
C ALA A 169 -12.81 -1.45 9.86
N GLY A 170 -12.82 -1.89 8.59
CA GLY A 170 -12.96 -3.30 8.23
C GLY A 170 -14.41 -3.80 8.24
N ASP A 171 -15.36 -2.88 8.37
CA ASP A 171 -16.79 -3.14 8.32
C ASP A 171 -17.29 -3.28 6.87
N LEU A 172 -18.50 -3.84 6.72
CA LEU A 172 -19.10 -4.15 5.43
C LEU A 172 -20.55 -3.65 5.37
N ALA A 173 -20.93 -3.05 4.23
CA ALA A 173 -22.30 -2.72 3.89
C ALA A 173 -23.07 -3.97 3.46
N PRO A 174 -24.40 -4.05 3.67
CA PRO A 174 -25.20 -5.17 3.20
C PRO A 174 -25.26 -5.22 1.67
N VAL A 175 -25.38 -6.44 1.12
CA VAL A 175 -25.74 -6.64 -0.29
C VAL A 175 -27.27 -6.77 -0.38
N VAL A 176 -27.94 -5.68 -0.77
CA VAL A 176 -29.39 -5.66 -0.92
C VAL A 176 -29.78 -6.21 -2.29
N THR A 177 -30.58 -7.28 -2.29
CA THR A 177 -31.05 -7.95 -3.51
C THR A 177 -32.56 -8.05 -3.61
N ASP A 178 -33.27 -7.70 -2.54
CA ASP A 178 -34.71 -7.55 -2.52
C ASP A 178 -35.10 -6.24 -3.23
N TRP A 179 -35.77 -6.38 -4.37
CA TRP A 179 -36.24 -5.26 -5.17
C TRP A 179 -37.23 -4.35 -4.42
N ALA A 180 -37.97 -4.86 -3.43
CA ALA A 180 -38.88 -4.05 -2.64
C ALA A 180 -38.16 -3.05 -1.73
N GLN A 181 -36.87 -3.29 -1.45
CA GLN A 181 -36.01 -2.41 -0.64
C GLN A 181 -35.17 -1.46 -1.50
N LEU A 182 -35.15 -1.65 -2.82
CA LEU A 182 -34.35 -0.85 -3.74
C LEU A 182 -35.20 0.27 -4.33
N THR A 183 -34.75 1.50 -4.16
CA THR A 183 -35.30 2.67 -4.86
C THR A 183 -34.40 3.01 -6.03
N LYS A 184 -34.99 3.25 -7.19
CA LYS A 184 -34.24 3.72 -8.36
C LYS A 184 -33.69 5.13 -8.10
N GLU A 185 -32.37 5.29 -8.16
CA GLU A 185 -31.72 6.60 -7.95
C GLU A 185 -31.81 7.51 -9.18
N THR A 186 -31.66 6.95 -10.39
CA THR A 186 -31.69 7.74 -11.64
C THR A 186 -32.26 6.93 -12.80
N ASP A 187 -32.99 7.61 -13.69
CA ASP A 187 -33.52 7.06 -14.96
C ASP A 187 -32.50 6.98 -16.09
N VAL A 188 -31.27 7.44 -15.84
CA VAL A 188 -30.22 7.63 -16.84
C VAL A 188 -29.56 6.31 -17.24
#